data_AF-A0A8J2VK94-F1
#
_entry.id   AF-A0A8J2VK94-F1
#
_cell.length_a   1.000
_cell.length_b   1.000
_cell.length_c   1.000
_cell.angle_alpha   90.00
_cell.angle_beta   90.00
_cell.angle_gamma   90.00
#
_symmetry.space_group_name_H-M   'P 1'
#
loop_
_entity.id
_entity.type
_entity.pdbx_description
1 polymer ?
#
loop_
_entity_poly.entity_id
_entity_poly.type
_entity_poly.pdbx_seq_one_letter_code
_entity_poly.pdbx_strand_id
1 'polypeptide(L)'
;MLGDAASYRQLFDTLQDAVRKGDRTAVASLVRFPINVRIDGRRRMIADPAGFAANYERIVTPEIAAAITSQRWEDVHVSQRGIMLGRGEVWLNGICHDTMCRTFDARVVTIQSVGDAPTHPTPD
;
A
#
# COMPACT_ATOMS: atom_id res chain seq x y z
N MET A 1 -9.60 1.84 18.05
CA MET A 1 -10.37 2.71 17.13
C MET A 1 -9.57 2.80 15.83
N LEU A 2 -10.14 2.37 14.71
CA LEU A 2 -9.59 2.67 13.39
C LEU A 2 -9.85 4.16 13.20
N GLY A 3 -8.82 4.97 13.44
CA GLY A 3 -8.92 6.42 13.46
C GLY A 3 -9.56 7.00 12.19
N ASP A 4 -10.11 8.22 12.29
CA ASP A 4 -10.84 8.97 11.26
C ASP A 4 -10.78 8.40 9.84
N ALA A 5 -11.94 7.93 9.37
CA ALA A 5 -12.15 7.53 7.98
C ALA A 5 -11.73 8.65 6.99
N ALA A 6 -11.75 9.91 7.42
CA ALA A 6 -11.26 11.04 6.65
C ALA A 6 -9.77 10.93 6.29
N SER A 7 -8.90 10.57 7.25
CA SER A 7 -7.46 10.44 7.01
C SER A 7 -7.15 9.33 6.01
N TYR A 8 -7.83 8.19 6.14
CA TYR A 8 -7.68 7.10 5.19
C TYR A 8 -8.25 7.43 3.81
N ARG A 9 -9.37 8.16 3.75
CA ARG A 9 -9.96 8.60 2.49
C ARG A 9 -9.05 9.59 1.76
N GLN A 10 -8.46 10.54 2.48
CA GLN A 10 -7.47 11.45 1.92
C GLN A 10 -6.25 10.71 1.38
N LEU A 11 -5.72 9.76 2.16
CA LEU A 11 -4.62 8.91 1.72
C LEU A 11 -4.99 8.12 0.45
N PHE A 12 -6.17 7.51 0.44
CA PHE A 12 -6.68 6.76 -0.70
C PHE A 12 -6.79 7.62 -1.96
N ASP A 13 -7.41 8.79 -1.85
CA ASP A 13 -7.59 9.71 -2.97
C ASP A 13 -6.24 10.20 -3.53
N THR A 14 -5.32 10.58 -2.63
CA THR A 14 -3.97 11.02 -3.00
C THR A 14 -3.17 9.89 -3.64
N LEU A 15 -3.26 8.66 -3.11
CA LEU A 15 -2.60 7.49 -3.66
C LEU A 15 -3.15 7.18 -5.06
N GLN A 16 -4.46 7.21 -5.22
CA GLN A 16 -5.13 6.95 -6.49
C GLN A 16 -4.69 7.96 -7.57
N ASP A 17 -4.66 9.24 -7.22
CA ASP A 17 -4.22 10.31 -8.11
C ASP A 17 -2.73 10.21 -8.48
N ALA A 18 -1.86 9.96 -7.48
CA ALA A 18 -0.43 9.76 -7.70
C ALA A 18 -0.15 8.56 -8.61
N VAL A 19 -0.83 7.43 -8.38
CA VAL A 19 -0.72 6.23 -9.21
C VAL A 19 -1.24 6.50 -10.62
N ARG A 20 -2.37 7.19 -10.78
CA ARG A 20 -2.93 7.57 -12.09
C ARG A 20 -1.97 8.46 -12.89
N LYS A 21 -1.26 9.36 -12.21
CA LYS A 21 -0.23 10.22 -12.80
C LYS A 21 1.13 9.53 -13.02
N GLY A 22 1.32 8.34 -12.46
CA GLY A 22 2.64 7.68 -12.43
C GLY A 22 3.66 8.39 -11.55
N ASP A 23 3.22 9.20 -10.58
CA ASP A 23 4.10 9.99 -9.71
C ASP A 23 4.63 9.13 -8.56
N ARG A 24 5.76 8.46 -8.84
CA ARG A 24 6.50 7.65 -7.87
C ARG A 24 6.95 8.41 -6.62
N THR A 25 7.20 9.71 -6.72
CA THR A 25 7.66 10.53 -5.59
C THR A 25 6.50 10.83 -4.66
N ALA A 26 5.34 11.14 -5.23
CA ALA A 26 4.11 11.31 -4.47
C ALA A 26 3.73 9.99 -3.78
N VAL A 27 3.72 8.86 -4.49
CA VAL A 27 3.44 7.54 -3.87
C VAL A 27 4.45 7.23 -2.76
N ALA A 28 5.74 7.46 -2.99
CA ALA A 28 6.76 7.23 -1.97
C ALA A 28 6.53 8.09 -0.71
N SER A 29 6.02 9.31 -0.85
CA SER A 29 5.72 10.19 0.29
C SER A 29 4.54 9.68 1.14
N LEU A 30 3.65 8.89 0.56
CA LEU A 30 2.52 8.27 1.26
C LEU A 30 2.90 6.95 1.97
N VAL A 31 4.06 6.41 1.63
CA VAL A 31 4.58 5.16 2.17
C VAL A 31 5.27 5.37 3.50
N ARG A 32 5.04 4.46 4.45
CA ARG A 32 5.76 4.42 5.72
C ARG A 32 7.04 3.60 5.57
N PHE A 33 8.18 4.26 5.71
CA PHE A 33 9.49 3.62 5.68
C PHE A 33 9.97 3.15 7.06
N PRO A 34 10.73 2.03 7.13
CA PRO A 34 10.93 1.06 6.06
C PRO A 34 9.62 0.34 5.69
N ILE A 35 9.44 0.07 4.40
CA ILE A 35 8.30 -0.70 3.86
C ILE A 35 8.77 -2.07 3.38
N ASN A 36 7.93 -3.08 3.60
CA ASN A 36 8.12 -4.39 3.00
C ASN A 36 7.29 -4.47 1.72
N VAL A 37 7.96 -4.69 0.60
CA VAL A 37 7.32 -4.91 -0.70
C VAL A 37 7.58 -6.32 -1.19
N ARG A 38 6.64 -6.87 -1.97
CA ARG A 38 6.84 -8.14 -2.68
C ARG A 38 6.98 -7.89 -4.16
N ILE A 39 8.14 -8.25 -4.69
CA ILE A 39 8.49 -8.13 -6.10
C ILE A 39 8.91 -9.53 -6.56
N ASP A 40 8.25 -10.08 -7.58
CA ASP A 40 8.52 -11.42 -8.13
C ASP A 40 8.51 -12.52 -7.04
N GLY A 41 7.47 -12.54 -6.18
CA GLY A 41 7.35 -13.47 -5.05
C GLY A 41 8.35 -13.26 -3.90
N ARG A 42 9.33 -12.37 -4.06
CA ARG A 42 10.40 -12.12 -3.07
C ARG A 42 10.08 -10.88 -2.25
N ARG A 43 10.17 -11.02 -0.93
CA ARG A 43 10.10 -9.89 0.00
C ARG A 43 11.36 -9.05 -0.14
N ARG A 44 11.19 -7.76 -0.37
CA ARG A 44 12.23 -6.74 -0.40
C ARG A 44 11.87 -5.66 0.60
N MET A 45 12.82 -5.34 1.47
CA MET A 45 12.66 -4.21 2.38
C MET A 45 13.23 -2.98 1.71
N ILE A 46 12.43 -1.93 1.58
CA ILE A 46 12.85 -0.63 1.11
C ILE A 46 12.97 0.28 2.33
N ALA A 47 14.17 0.78 2.59
CA ALA A 47 14.43 1.66 3.72
C ALA A 47 14.07 3.12 3.44
N ASP A 48 14.10 3.54 2.16
CA ASP A 48 14.03 4.96 1.78
C ASP A 48 13.21 5.19 0.51
N PRO A 49 12.62 6.39 0.35
CA PRO A 49 11.86 6.76 -0.84
C PRO A 49 12.68 6.67 -2.14
N ALA A 50 14.00 6.91 -2.09
CA ALA A 50 14.88 6.75 -3.24
C ALA A 50 14.91 5.29 -3.74
N GLY A 51 15.01 4.32 -2.81
CA GLY A 51 14.95 2.90 -3.14
C GLY A 51 13.58 2.47 -3.66
N PHE A 52 12.52 3.11 -3.16
CA PHE A 52 11.15 2.88 -3.64
C PHE A 52 10.97 3.38 -5.07
N ALA A 53 11.38 4.62 -5.35
CA ALA A 53 11.31 5.23 -6.67
C ALA A 53 12.12 4.46 -7.72
N ALA A 54 13.29 3.92 -7.34
CA ALA A 54 14.12 3.08 -8.19
C ALA A 54 13.48 1.72 -8.53
N ASN A 55 12.65 1.17 -7.63
CA ASN A 55 11.94 -0.08 -7.85
C ASN A 55 10.46 0.12 -8.17
N TYR A 56 10.01 1.36 -8.39
CA TYR A 56 8.60 1.72 -8.45
C TYR A 56 7.85 0.91 -9.52
N GLU A 57 8.41 0.78 -10.72
CA GLU A 57 7.79 0.03 -11.82
C GLU A 57 7.63 -1.47 -11.51
N ARG A 58 8.47 -2.00 -10.61
CA ARG A 58 8.39 -3.39 -10.14
C ARG A 58 7.47 -3.58 -8.94
N ILE A 59 7.26 -2.51 -8.16
CA ILE A 59 6.43 -2.50 -6.96
C ILE A 59 4.98 -2.16 -7.31
N VAL A 60 4.78 -1.13 -8.13
CA VAL A 60 3.49 -0.64 -8.62
C VAL A 60 3.44 -0.99 -10.11
N THR A 61 3.16 -2.25 -10.39
CA THR A 61 2.92 -2.73 -11.75
C THR A 61 1.64 -2.09 -12.30
N PRO A 62 1.46 -2.03 -13.63
CA PRO A 62 0.22 -1.53 -14.23
C PRO A 62 -1.03 -2.25 -13.71
N GLU A 63 -0.92 -3.52 -13.32
CA GLU A 63 -2.02 -4.27 -12.71
C GLU A 63 -2.38 -3.73 -11.32
N ILE A 64 -1.38 -3.47 -10.47
CA ILE A 64 -1.58 -2.86 -9.15
C ILE A 64 -2.15 -1.44 -9.32
N ALA A 65 -1.61 -0.68 -10.27
CA ALA A 65 -2.09 0.66 -10.56
C ALA A 65 -3.56 0.66 -10.99
N ALA A 66 -3.95 -0.27 -11.87
CA ALA A 66 -5.32 -0.48 -12.29
C ALA A 66 -6.22 -0.90 -11.11
N ALA A 67 -5.74 -1.80 -10.24
CA ALA A 67 -6.46 -2.22 -9.05
C ALA A 67 -6.73 -1.05 -8.09
N ILE A 68 -5.73 -0.21 -7.82
CA ILE A 68 -5.87 0.98 -6.97
C ILE A 68 -6.82 2.01 -7.62
N THR A 69 -6.65 2.27 -8.92
CA THR A 69 -7.44 3.30 -9.64
C THR A 69 -8.86 2.89 -9.96
N SER A 70 -9.14 1.58 -10.01
CA SER A 70 -10.50 1.02 -10.20
C SER A 70 -11.20 0.74 -8.88
N GLN A 71 -10.46 0.62 -7.77
CA GLN A 71 -11.03 0.46 -6.43
C GLN A 71 -11.90 1.67 -6.08
N ARG A 72 -13.10 1.45 -5.53
CA ARG A 72 -13.88 2.52 -4.90
C ARG A 72 -13.65 2.53 -3.40
N TRP A 73 -13.65 3.73 -2.82
CA TRP A 73 -13.56 3.93 -1.37
C TRP A 73 -14.66 3.19 -0.60
N GLU A 74 -15.87 3.13 -1.15
CA GLU A 74 -17.01 2.43 -0.54
C GLU A 74 -16.90 0.90 -0.57
N ASP A 75 -16.05 0.35 -1.45
CA ASP A 75 -15.75 -1.09 -1.52
C ASP A 75 -14.43 -1.47 -0.82
N VAL A 76 -13.79 -0.52 -0.13
CA VAL A 76 -12.52 -0.85 0.54
C VAL A 76 -12.78 -1.83 1.66
N HIS A 77 -11.97 -2.89 1.69
CA HIS A 77 -12.08 -3.89 2.73
C HIS A 77 -11.32 -3.42 3.96
N VAL A 78 -12.06 -2.98 4.97
CA VAL A 78 -11.51 -2.61 6.27
C VAL A 78 -11.36 -3.87 7.13
N SER A 79 -10.16 -4.11 7.64
CA SER A 79 -9.84 -5.22 8.52
C SER A 79 -9.16 -4.72 9.80
N GLN A 80 -8.97 -5.60 10.79
CA GLN A 80 -8.29 -5.26 12.05
C GLN A 80 -6.84 -4.81 11.84
N ARG A 81 -6.23 -5.18 10.71
CA ARG A 81 -4.85 -4.81 10.34
C ARG A 81 -4.76 -3.51 9.53
N GLY A 82 -5.88 -2.90 9.15
CA GLY A 82 -5.94 -1.74 8.28
C GLY A 82 -6.89 -1.92 7.10
N ILE A 83 -6.75 -1.05 6.09
CA ILE A 83 -7.58 -1.05 4.88
C ILE A 83 -6.83 -1.72 3.75
N MET A 84 -7.48 -2.68 3.12
CA MET A 84 -6.98 -3.40 1.95
C MET A 84 -7.57 -2.81 0.67
N LEU A 85 -6.69 -2.50 -0.29
CA LEU A 85 -7.08 -2.04 -1.63
C LEU A 85 -6.86 -3.13 -2.67
N GLY A 86 -7.74 -3.19 -3.66
CA GLY A 86 -7.72 -4.22 -4.68
C GLY A 86 -8.02 -5.59 -4.06
N ARG A 87 -7.21 -6.58 -4.41
CA ARG A 87 -7.26 -7.97 -3.95
C ARG A 87 -6.27 -8.27 -2.80
N GLY A 88 -5.66 -7.24 -2.21
CA GLY A 88 -4.60 -7.40 -1.21
C GLY A 88 -3.25 -6.83 -1.61
N GLU A 89 -3.19 -6.15 -2.76
CA GLU A 89 -1.99 -5.55 -3.31
C GLU A 89 -1.45 -4.44 -2.40
N VAL A 90 -2.33 -3.60 -1.85
CA VAL A 90 -1.92 -2.46 -1.01
C VAL A 90 -2.65 -2.48 0.32
N TRP A 91 -1.91 -2.23 1.39
CA TRP A 91 -2.45 -2.10 2.74
C TRP A 91 -2.15 -0.71 3.29
N LEU A 92 -3.21 -0.05 3.77
CA LEU A 92 -3.16 1.23 4.46
C LEU A 92 -3.34 0.98 5.95
N ASN A 93 -2.51 1.59 6.79
CA ASN A 93 -2.64 1.49 8.23
C ASN A 93 -2.33 2.83 8.90
N GLY A 94 -2.96 3.08 10.04
CA GLY A 94 -2.75 4.26 10.86
C GLY A 94 -1.47 4.12 11.68
N ILE A 95 -0.56 5.07 11.53
CA ILE A 95 0.69 5.15 12.29
C ILE A 95 0.51 6.15 13.42
N CYS A 96 0.64 5.70 14.66
CA CYS A 96 0.62 6.59 15.82
C CYS A 96 1.87 7.46 15.86
N HIS A 97 1.68 8.78 15.95
CA HIS A 97 2.77 9.74 16.15
C HIS A 97 3.12 9.94 17.63
N ASP A 98 2.18 9.66 18.53
CA ASP A 98 2.36 9.83 19.96
C ASP A 98 2.20 8.49 20.70
N THR A 99 2.83 8.36 21.86
CA THR A 99 2.74 7.17 22.74
C THR A 99 1.30 6.85 23.14
N MET A 100 0.43 7.87 23.18
CA MET A 100 -1.00 7.72 23.46
C MET A 100 -1.86 7.57 22.20
N CYS A 101 -1.26 7.50 20.99
CA CYS A 101 -1.97 7.37 19.71
C CYS A 101 -3.08 8.43 19.50
N ARG A 102 -2.96 9.62 20.10
CA ARG A 102 -3.94 10.71 19.96
C ARG A 102 -3.95 11.26 18.54
N THR A 103 -2.78 11.30 17.93
CA THR A 103 -2.56 11.63 16.52
C THR A 103 -2.08 10.37 15.82
N PHE A 104 -2.84 9.94 14.83
CA PHE A 104 -2.47 8.87 13.93
C PHE A 104 -2.52 9.40 12.50
N ASP A 105 -1.63 8.89 11.66
CA ASP A 105 -1.53 9.30 10.27
C ASP A 105 -1.62 8.05 9.38
N ALA A 106 -2.55 8.07 8.43
CA ALA A 106 -2.74 6.93 7.55
C ALA A 106 -1.57 6.86 6.57
N ARG A 107 -0.89 5.72 6.51
CA ARG A 107 0.22 5.48 5.57
C ARG A 107 0.07 4.14 4.87
N VAL A 108 0.68 4.04 3.69
CA VAL A 108 0.86 2.76 3.00
C VAL A 108 1.94 1.98 3.74
N VAL A 109 1.59 0.80 4.26
CA VAL A 109 2.50 -0.03 5.05
C VAL A 109 2.95 -1.30 4.32
N THR A 110 2.25 -1.69 3.26
CA THR A 110 2.60 -2.86 2.45
C THR A 110 2.13 -2.67 1.03
N ILE A 111 3.00 -3.04 0.08
CA ILE A 111 2.67 -3.14 -1.34
C ILE A 111 3.20 -4.49 -1.84
N GLN A 112 2.33 -5.31 -2.41
CA GLN A 112 2.68 -6.64 -2.91
C GLN A 112 1.96 -6.92 -4.22
N SER A 113 2.66 -7.52 -5.18
CA SER A 113 2.00 -8.07 -6.36
C SER A 113 1.25 -9.35 -5.98
N VAL A 114 -0.07 -9.39 -6.19
CA VAL A 114 -0.89 -10.61 -6.03
C VAL A 114 -0.77 -11.58 -7.21
N GLY A 115 0.18 -11.34 -8.13
CA GLY A 115 0.44 -12.15 -9.32
C GLY A 115 1.31 -13.39 -9.10
N ASP A 116 1.90 -13.55 -7.90
CA ASP A 116 2.53 -14.80 -7.47
C ASP A 116 1.83 -15.24 -6.18
N ALA A 117 0.62 -15.80 -6.32
CA ALA A 117 0.35 -16.91 -5.44
C ALA A 117 1.52 -17.89 -5.67
N PRO A 118 2.27 -18.33 -4.64
CA PRO A 118 2.91 -19.62 -4.80
C PRO A 118 1.75 -20.55 -5.15
N THR A 119 1.70 -21.02 -6.40
CA THR A 119 1.17 -22.36 -6.63
C THR A 119 1.96 -23.20 -5.66
N HIS A 120 1.37 -23.44 -4.50
CA HIS A 120 1.83 -24.46 -3.58
C HIS A 120 1.91 -25.71 -4.47
N PRO A 121 3.08 -26.28 -4.80
CA PRO A 121 3.06 -27.67 -5.12
C PRO A 121 2.63 -28.32 -3.82
N THR A 122 1.38 -28.79 -3.78
CA THR A 122 0.96 -29.76 -2.77
C THR A 122 2.06 -30.81 -2.72
N PRO A 123 2.75 -31.03 -1.60
CA PRO A 123 3.52 -32.25 -1.46
C PRO A 123 2.52 -33.41 -1.57
N ASP A 124 2.81 -34.29 -2.53
CA ASP A 124 2.18 -35.57 -2.83
C ASP A 124 1.73 -36.33 -1.57
#